data_AF-A0A059LED1-F1
#
_entry.id   AF-A0A059LED1-F1
#
_cell.length_a   1.000
_cell.length_b   1.000
_cell.length_c   1.000
_cell.angle_alpha   90.00
_cell.angle_beta   90.00
_cell.angle_gamma   90.00
#
_symmetry.space_group_name_H-M   'P 1'
#
loop_
_entity.id
_entity.type
_entity.pdbx_description
1 polymer ?
#
loop_
_entity_poly.entity_id
_entity_poly.type
_entity_poly.pdbx_seq_one_letter_code
_entity_poly.pdbx_strand_id
1 'polypeptide(L)'
;RRAALPAPFFNEEEDEVHVAWRWRFTRKWQQEQAKQFDPSYGKEEDNEDEWGAALGLMRQNGDLYGPGGNWVEEREHSRSSLPGGEAGESGPGSHSALAPSPSFASPMLLDTAGSLPRPLAEEAAATKQLASVARKAQRLQRFQQEIERHVEARWAGARAGGADDAWIGARVPAVALDDKGAFSFVLARLSDDQGRRALVLRGRRGVPEAALRVQLADEVARGAQKLGLPCCRSHVLGGGSAVVSVADGGLHLTVRTMHAASDALIRSKTDVARVAAALVQARNGTRGGPVTTSVL
;
A
#
# COMPACT_ATOMS: atom_id res chain seq x y z
N ARG A 1 41.17 20.44 -1.97
CA ARG A 1 41.18 19.08 -2.57
C ARG A 1 40.45 18.15 -1.59
N ARG A 2 39.16 17.86 -1.81
CA ARG A 2 38.39 16.93 -0.97
C ARG A 2 38.65 15.51 -1.48
N ALA A 3 39.15 14.63 -0.62
CA ALA A 3 39.30 13.21 -0.92
C ALA A 3 37.91 12.58 -1.02
N ALA A 4 37.62 11.93 -2.15
CA ALA A 4 36.42 11.13 -2.31
C ALA A 4 36.54 9.91 -1.40
N LEU A 5 35.56 9.71 -0.52
CA LEU A 5 35.45 8.48 0.27
C LEU A 5 35.08 7.33 -0.68
N PRO A 6 35.68 6.14 -0.53
CA PRO A 6 35.33 4.99 -1.34
C PRO A 6 33.86 4.64 -1.13
N ALA A 7 33.15 4.38 -2.23
CA ALA A 7 31.78 3.91 -2.17
C ALA A 7 31.71 2.62 -1.33
N PRO A 8 30.72 2.45 -0.45
CA PRO A 8 30.52 1.20 0.25
C PRO A 8 30.32 0.08 -0.79
N PHE A 9 31.20 -0.92 -0.75
CA PHE A 9 31.01 -2.16 -1.47
C PHE A 9 29.81 -2.87 -0.84
N PHE A 10 28.63 -2.72 -1.44
CA PHE A 10 27.47 -3.53 -1.09
C PHE A 10 27.69 -4.92 -1.71
N ASN A 11 27.86 -5.94 -0.87
CA ASN A 11 27.91 -7.33 -1.31
C ASN A 11 26.49 -7.75 -1.74
N GLU A 12 26.21 -7.71 -3.04
CA GLU A 12 24.91 -8.12 -3.62
C GLU A 12 24.47 -9.52 -3.15
N GLU A 13 25.44 -10.40 -2.87
CA GLU A 13 25.21 -11.76 -2.37
C GLU A 13 24.66 -11.78 -0.93
N GLU A 14 25.03 -10.82 -0.06
CA GLU A 14 24.48 -10.70 1.29
C GLU A 14 23.02 -10.22 1.24
N ASP A 15 22.69 -9.31 0.32
CA ASP A 15 21.33 -8.81 0.12
C ASP A 15 20.38 -9.91 -0.37
N GLU A 16 20.83 -10.77 -1.29
CA GLU A 16 20.04 -11.92 -1.75
C GLU A 16 19.74 -12.91 -0.63
N VAL A 17 20.73 -13.22 0.21
CA VAL A 17 20.57 -14.10 1.37
C VAL A 17 19.60 -13.49 2.38
N HIS A 18 19.70 -12.19 2.64
CA HIS A 18 18.80 -11.47 3.53
C HIS A 18 17.36 -11.44 3.00
N VAL A 19 17.15 -11.23 1.69
CA VAL A 19 15.83 -11.26 1.06
C VAL A 19 15.23 -12.66 1.12
N ALA A 20 16.01 -13.70 0.80
CA ALA A 20 15.57 -15.10 0.90
C ALA A 20 15.19 -15.47 2.34
N TRP A 21 15.95 -15.02 3.33
CA TRP A 21 15.65 -15.25 4.74
C TRP A 21 14.34 -14.54 5.17
N ARG A 22 14.16 -13.27 4.79
CA ARG A 22 12.92 -12.51 5.10
C ARG A 22 11.70 -13.17 4.48
N TRP A 23 11.82 -13.69 3.25
CA TRP A 23 10.72 -14.40 2.60
C TRP A 23 10.39 -15.72 3.31
N ARG A 24 11.39 -16.55 3.62
CA ARG A 24 11.20 -17.82 4.36
C ARG A 24 10.56 -17.59 5.73
N PHE A 25 11.05 -16.58 6.46
CA PHE A 25 10.52 -16.23 7.77
C PHE A 25 9.07 -15.75 7.68
N THR A 26 8.76 -14.84 6.75
CA THR A 26 7.40 -14.31 6.55
C THR A 26 6.42 -15.42 6.21
N ARG A 27 6.83 -16.36 5.35
CA ARG A 27 5.99 -17.50 4.94
C ARG A 27 5.71 -18.45 6.09
N LYS A 28 6.75 -18.84 6.85
CA LYS A 28 6.60 -19.69 8.04
C LYS A 28 5.72 -19.01 9.10
N TRP A 29 5.90 -17.70 9.30
CA TRP A 29 5.07 -16.92 10.20
C TRP A 29 3.59 -16.89 9.78
N GLN A 30 3.31 -16.68 8.49
CA GLN A 30 1.94 -16.71 7.96
C GLN A 30 1.28 -18.08 8.12
N GLN A 31 2.03 -19.18 7.88
CA GLN A 31 1.53 -20.53 8.14
C GLN A 31 1.19 -20.73 9.63
N GLU A 32 2.04 -20.23 10.53
CA GLU A 32 1.81 -20.34 11.97
C GLU A 32 0.58 -19.53 12.43
N GLN A 33 0.38 -18.34 11.86
CA GLN A 33 -0.84 -17.56 12.08
C GLN A 33 -2.08 -18.28 11.56
N ALA A 34 -2.00 -18.90 10.39
CA ALA A 34 -3.12 -19.64 9.82
C ALA A 34 -3.48 -20.91 10.64
N LYS A 35 -2.49 -21.60 11.20
CA LYS A 35 -2.70 -22.73 12.13
C LYS A 35 -3.49 -22.36 13.38
N GLN A 36 -3.41 -21.11 13.84
CA GLN A 36 -4.19 -20.65 14.99
C GLN A 36 -5.69 -20.55 14.69
N PHE A 37 -6.06 -20.29 13.43
CA PHE A 37 -7.45 -20.16 13.00
C PHE A 37 -8.02 -21.47 12.44
N ASP A 38 -7.17 -22.31 11.87
CA ASP A 38 -7.53 -23.62 11.36
C ASP A 38 -6.44 -24.64 11.70
N PRO A 39 -6.65 -25.52 12.71
CA PRO A 39 -5.68 -26.54 13.10
C PRO A 39 -5.38 -27.60 12.03
N SER A 40 -6.18 -27.64 10.97
CA SER A 40 -5.95 -28.50 9.80
C SER A 40 -5.14 -27.82 8.70
N TYR A 41 -4.84 -26.52 8.82
CA TYR A 41 -4.03 -25.78 7.88
C TYR A 41 -2.59 -26.30 7.85
N GLY A 42 -2.18 -26.88 6.72
CA GLY A 42 -0.88 -27.54 6.53
C GLY A 42 -0.81 -29.01 6.98
N LYS A 43 -1.96 -29.66 7.20
CA LYS A 43 -2.06 -31.13 7.35
C LYS A 43 -2.40 -31.87 6.06
N GLU A 44 -2.80 -31.15 5.01
CA GLU A 44 -2.69 -31.73 3.67
C GLU A 44 -1.20 -31.99 3.47
N GLU A 45 -0.82 -33.24 3.17
CA GLU A 45 0.53 -33.66 2.80
C GLU A 45 0.96 -32.84 1.57
N ASP A 46 1.40 -31.62 1.83
CA ASP A 46 1.91 -30.71 0.83
C ASP A 46 3.20 -31.34 0.33
N ASN A 47 3.19 -31.68 -0.95
CA ASN A 47 4.31 -31.90 -1.85
C ASN A 47 5.36 -30.76 -1.72
N GLU A 48 6.06 -30.67 -0.58
CA GLU A 48 7.21 -29.77 -0.41
C GLU A 48 8.29 -30.08 -1.45
N ASP A 49 8.36 -31.34 -1.90
CA ASP A 49 9.22 -31.84 -2.97
C ASP A 49 8.84 -31.28 -4.36
N GLU A 50 7.57 -31.01 -4.65
CA GLU A 50 7.13 -30.51 -5.98
C GLU A 50 7.49 -29.03 -6.19
N TRP A 51 7.43 -28.22 -5.13
CA TRP A 51 7.88 -26.83 -5.18
C TRP A 51 9.41 -26.70 -5.15
N GLY A 52 10.10 -27.60 -4.44
CA GLY A 52 11.56 -27.73 -4.49
C GLY A 52 12.04 -28.09 -5.90
N ALA A 53 11.36 -29.05 -6.56
CA ALA A 53 11.63 -29.43 -7.94
C ALA A 53 11.34 -28.31 -8.95
N ALA A 54 10.23 -27.57 -8.79
CA ALA A 54 9.88 -26.44 -9.67
C ALA A 54 10.90 -25.28 -9.61
N LEU A 55 11.43 -24.97 -8.41
CA LEU A 55 12.49 -23.97 -8.26
C LEU A 55 13.87 -24.50 -8.70
N GLY A 56 14.11 -25.80 -8.52
CA GLY A 56 15.29 -26.49 -9.07
C GLY A 56 15.34 -26.41 -10.59
N LEU A 57 14.21 -26.61 -11.28
CA LEU A 57 14.09 -26.48 -12.74
C LEU A 57 14.32 -25.04 -13.24
N MET A 58 13.91 -24.01 -12.50
CA MET A 58 14.25 -22.62 -12.84
C MET A 58 15.74 -22.32 -12.66
N ARG A 59 16.39 -22.93 -11.66
CA ARG A 59 17.83 -22.77 -11.43
C ARG A 59 18.67 -23.54 -12.45
N GLN A 60 18.21 -24.72 -12.87
CA GLN A 60 18.88 -25.59 -13.84
C GLN A 60 18.72 -25.07 -15.29
N ASN A 61 17.63 -24.36 -15.59
CA ASN A 61 17.44 -23.65 -16.87
C ASN A 61 18.04 -22.23 -16.87
N GLY A 62 18.50 -21.74 -15.71
CA GLY A 62 19.20 -20.46 -15.58
C GLY A 62 20.57 -20.44 -16.26
N ASP A 63 21.20 -21.60 -16.46
CA ASP A 63 22.51 -21.71 -17.14
C ASP A 63 22.42 -21.66 -18.67
N LEU A 64 21.20 -21.66 -19.27
CA LEU A 64 21.03 -21.45 -20.71
C LEU A 64 21.01 -19.97 -21.11
N TYR A 65 20.87 -19.06 -20.14
CA TYR A 65 20.95 -17.62 -20.35
C TYR A 65 22.09 -17.08 -19.49
N GLY A 66 23.29 -17.05 -20.07
CA GLY A 66 24.51 -16.63 -19.39
C GLY A 66 24.48 -15.22 -18.78
N PRO A 67 25.54 -14.83 -18.05
CA PRO A 67 25.58 -13.61 -17.25
C PRO A 67 25.63 -12.38 -18.18
N GLY A 68 24.47 -11.78 -18.44
CA GLY A 68 24.37 -10.60 -19.31
C GLY A 68 22.97 -10.26 -19.83
N GLY A 69 21.90 -10.88 -19.32
CA GLY A 69 20.51 -10.56 -19.69
C GLY A 69 20.06 -9.20 -19.17
N ASN A 70 20.44 -8.15 -19.90
CA ASN A 70 19.99 -6.78 -19.75
C ASN A 70 18.44 -6.73 -19.81
N TRP A 71 17.78 -6.52 -18.67
CA TRP A 71 16.39 -6.08 -18.64
C TRP A 71 16.34 -4.61 -19.09
N VAL A 72 16.51 -4.39 -20.39
CA VAL A 72 16.21 -3.10 -20.99
C VAL A 72 14.70 -3.03 -21.16
N GLU A 73 14.11 -2.08 -20.44
CA GLU A 73 12.79 -1.48 -20.66
C GLU A 73 12.46 -1.37 -22.15
N GLU A 74 11.60 -2.25 -22.65
CA GLU A 74 10.86 -2.00 -23.88
C GLU A 74 9.54 -1.30 -23.52
N ARG A 75 9.68 -0.01 -23.18
CA ARG A 75 8.57 0.89 -22.92
C ARG A 75 8.19 1.60 -24.22
N GLU A 76 7.26 0.96 -24.93
CA GLU A 76 6.25 1.54 -25.82
C GLU A 76 6.52 2.96 -26.35
N HIS A 77 7.07 3.07 -27.57
CA HIS A 77 6.89 4.25 -28.43
C HIS A 77 6.62 3.82 -29.87
N SER A 78 5.53 3.08 -30.09
CA SER A 78 4.94 2.89 -31.42
C SER A 78 4.09 4.11 -31.78
N ARG A 79 4.73 5.20 -32.21
CA ARG A 79 4.10 6.25 -33.01
C ARG A 79 4.29 5.91 -34.49
N SER A 80 3.34 5.19 -35.08
CA SER A 80 3.28 5.04 -36.53
C SER A 80 2.76 6.35 -37.15
N SER A 81 3.60 7.00 -37.94
CA SER A 81 3.19 8.06 -38.86
C SER A 81 2.80 7.42 -40.20
N LEU A 82 1.59 7.67 -40.67
CA LEU A 82 1.18 7.48 -42.07
C LEU A 82 0.82 8.84 -42.67
N PRO A 83 1.07 9.07 -43.98
CA PRO A 83 0.84 10.36 -44.62
C PRO A 83 -0.57 10.48 -45.25
N GLY A 84 -1.12 11.71 -45.17
CA GLY A 84 -1.78 12.49 -46.22
C GLY A 84 -2.90 11.92 -47.12
N GLY A 85 -4.00 12.69 -47.24
CA GLY A 85 -5.00 12.65 -48.34
C GLY A 85 -6.44 12.62 -47.82
N GLU A 86 -7.10 13.74 -47.53
CA GLU A 86 -7.92 14.60 -48.42
C GLU A 86 -9.31 14.03 -48.83
N ALA A 87 -10.35 14.75 -48.36
CA ALA A 87 -11.65 15.12 -48.93
C ALA A 87 -12.56 14.13 -49.71
N GLY A 88 -13.86 14.18 -49.37
CA GLY A 88 -15.01 13.76 -50.21
C GLY A 88 -15.98 12.83 -49.48
N GLU A 89 -17.05 13.34 -48.87
CA GLU A 89 -18.44 13.37 -49.40
C GLU A 89 -19.27 12.06 -49.23
N SER A 90 -20.35 12.20 -48.45
CA SER A 90 -21.73 11.71 -48.69
C SER A 90 -22.04 10.21 -48.91
N GLY A 91 -22.87 9.65 -48.03
CA GLY A 91 -23.87 8.63 -48.39
C GLY A 91 -24.15 7.53 -47.33
N PRO A 92 -25.41 7.33 -46.90
CA PRO A 92 -25.80 6.23 -46.02
C PRO A 92 -26.23 4.99 -46.82
N GLY A 93 -25.77 3.81 -46.41
CA GLY A 93 -26.08 2.55 -47.07
C GLY A 93 -26.11 1.39 -46.08
N SER A 94 -27.34 0.95 -45.79
CA SER A 94 -27.69 -0.34 -45.18
C SER A 94 -27.02 -1.50 -45.92
N HIS A 95 -26.62 -2.57 -45.23
CA HIS A 95 -26.88 -3.98 -45.62
C HIS A 95 -26.36 -4.96 -44.56
N SER A 96 -27.25 -5.87 -44.16
CA SER A 96 -27.01 -7.10 -43.41
C SER A 96 -25.88 -7.98 -43.96
N ALA A 97 -25.20 -8.73 -43.11
CA ALA A 97 -25.14 -10.20 -43.20
C ALA A 97 -24.26 -10.84 -42.10
N LEU A 98 -24.86 -11.86 -41.49
CA LEU A 98 -24.33 -13.07 -40.87
C LEU A 98 -22.85 -13.43 -41.17
N ALA A 99 -22.11 -13.79 -40.11
CA ALA A 99 -21.22 -14.96 -40.11
C ALA A 99 -20.85 -15.36 -38.67
N PRO A 100 -21.09 -16.63 -38.26
CA PRO A 100 -20.50 -17.22 -37.08
C PRO A 100 -19.19 -17.98 -37.39
N SER A 101 -18.38 -18.16 -36.34
CA SER A 101 -17.25 -19.09 -36.22
C SER A 101 -15.86 -18.58 -36.63
N PRO A 102 -14.86 -18.85 -35.79
CA PRO A 102 -13.75 -19.67 -36.26
C PRO A 102 -13.75 -21.05 -35.60
N SER A 103 -13.75 -22.06 -36.45
CA SER A 103 -13.48 -23.45 -36.11
C SER A 103 -12.12 -23.58 -35.43
N PHE A 104 -12.08 -24.27 -34.29
CA PHE A 104 -10.86 -24.89 -33.80
C PHE A 104 -10.45 -25.98 -34.79
N ALA A 105 -9.47 -25.68 -35.64
CA ALA A 105 -8.81 -26.66 -36.48
C ALA A 105 -8.12 -27.68 -35.57
N SER A 106 -8.58 -28.93 -35.62
CA SER A 106 -7.89 -30.08 -35.04
C SER A 106 -6.53 -30.24 -35.72
N PRO A 107 -5.42 -30.42 -34.99
CA PRO A 107 -4.17 -30.83 -35.61
C PRO A 107 -4.31 -32.29 -36.06
N MET A 108 -4.07 -32.53 -37.34
CA MET A 108 -3.89 -33.88 -37.89
C MET A 108 -2.65 -34.50 -37.25
N LEU A 109 -2.87 -35.63 -36.58
CA LEU A 109 -1.86 -36.49 -35.98
C LEU A 109 -1.14 -37.24 -37.11
N LEU A 110 0.15 -36.91 -37.32
CA LEU A 110 1.04 -37.65 -38.20
C LEU A 110 1.53 -38.89 -37.43
N ASP A 111 1.14 -40.07 -37.89
CA ASP A 111 1.60 -41.36 -37.37
C ASP A 111 3.05 -41.60 -37.82
N THR A 112 4.01 -41.21 -36.98
CA THR A 112 5.40 -41.66 -37.10
C THR A 112 5.66 -42.74 -36.05
N ALA A 113 5.56 -43.99 -36.50
CA ALA A 113 6.01 -45.16 -35.77
C ALA A 113 7.53 -45.08 -35.51
N GLY A 114 7.89 -44.68 -34.30
CA GLY A 114 9.27 -44.64 -33.81
C GLY A 114 9.25 -44.48 -32.31
N SER A 115 9.64 -45.55 -31.61
CA SER A 115 9.72 -45.65 -30.15
C SER A 115 10.45 -44.45 -29.53
N LEU A 116 9.71 -43.55 -28.88
CA LEU A 116 10.23 -42.41 -28.11
C LEU A 116 9.65 -42.42 -26.68
N PRO A 117 10.44 -42.02 -25.67
CA PRO A 117 10.08 -42.11 -24.26
C PRO A 117 9.00 -41.08 -23.92
N ARG A 118 8.00 -41.50 -23.13
CA ARG A 118 6.88 -40.69 -22.60
C ARG A 118 7.31 -39.28 -22.13
N PRO A 119 6.86 -38.17 -22.79
CA PRO A 119 6.99 -36.81 -22.25
C PRO A 119 5.62 -36.11 -22.05
N LEU A 120 4.53 -36.62 -22.63
CA LEU A 120 3.21 -35.97 -22.65
C LEU A 120 2.53 -35.86 -21.27
N ALA A 121 2.93 -36.71 -20.32
CA ALA A 121 2.38 -36.66 -18.96
C ALA A 121 2.92 -35.46 -18.15
N GLU A 122 4.18 -35.05 -18.40
CA GLU A 122 4.81 -33.92 -17.70
C GLU A 122 4.28 -32.58 -18.21
N GLU A 123 4.06 -32.44 -19.53
CA GLU A 123 3.43 -31.25 -20.12
C GLU A 123 1.99 -31.04 -19.61
N ALA A 124 1.24 -32.12 -19.43
CA ALA A 124 -0.10 -32.08 -18.85
C ALA A 124 -0.11 -31.70 -17.35
N ALA A 125 0.97 -31.98 -16.62
CA ALA A 125 1.13 -31.57 -15.22
C ALA A 125 1.50 -30.08 -15.12
N ALA A 126 2.45 -29.61 -15.95
CA ALA A 126 2.87 -28.21 -16.00
C ALA A 126 1.71 -27.26 -16.37
N THR A 127 0.87 -27.67 -17.33
CA THR A 127 -0.32 -26.88 -17.72
C THR A 127 -1.37 -26.80 -16.60
N LYS A 128 -1.55 -27.86 -15.81
CA LYS A 128 -2.43 -27.83 -14.61
C LYS A 128 -1.90 -26.87 -13.54
N GLN A 129 -0.59 -26.85 -13.32
CA GLN A 129 0.05 -25.92 -12.39
C GLN A 129 -0.09 -24.47 -12.86
N LEU A 130 0.14 -24.19 -14.15
CA LEU A 130 -0.07 -22.85 -14.71
C LEU A 130 -1.54 -22.40 -14.58
N ALA A 131 -2.49 -23.30 -14.84
CA ALA A 131 -3.91 -23.00 -14.67
C ALA A 131 -4.28 -22.73 -13.20
N SER A 132 -3.66 -23.42 -12.23
CA SER A 132 -3.92 -23.20 -10.81
C SER A 132 -3.36 -21.85 -10.34
N VAL A 133 -2.15 -21.49 -10.79
CA VAL A 133 -1.53 -20.19 -10.54
C VAL A 133 -2.37 -19.06 -11.13
N ALA A 134 -2.83 -19.20 -12.39
CA ALA A 134 -3.68 -18.21 -13.04
C ALA A 134 -5.00 -17.97 -12.27
N ARG A 135 -5.66 -19.05 -11.79
CA ARG A 135 -6.87 -18.94 -10.95
C ARG A 135 -6.59 -18.24 -9.62
N LYS A 136 -5.44 -18.53 -8.98
CA LYS A 136 -5.05 -17.89 -7.72
C LYS A 136 -4.76 -16.40 -7.92
N ALA A 137 -4.07 -16.04 -8.99
CA ALA A 137 -3.80 -14.65 -9.35
C ALA A 137 -5.10 -13.87 -9.59
N GLN A 138 -6.03 -14.44 -10.36
CA GLN A 138 -7.36 -13.84 -10.57
C GLN A 138 -8.15 -13.69 -9.26
N ARG A 139 -8.07 -14.66 -8.35
CA ARG A 139 -8.73 -14.59 -7.04
C ARG A 139 -8.17 -13.45 -6.18
N LEU A 140 -6.84 -13.32 -6.12
CA LEU A 140 -6.18 -12.24 -5.38
C LEU A 140 -6.52 -10.87 -5.96
N GLN A 141 -6.56 -10.74 -7.29
CA GLN A 141 -6.95 -9.50 -7.95
C GLN A 141 -8.38 -9.09 -7.60
N ARG A 142 -9.33 -10.02 -7.61
CA ARG A 142 -10.72 -9.74 -7.19
C ARG A 142 -10.79 -9.30 -5.72
N PHE A 143 -10.04 -9.95 -4.85
CA PHE A 143 -9.99 -9.60 -3.43
C PHE A 143 -9.40 -8.19 -3.21
N GLN A 144 -8.34 -7.84 -3.94
CA GLN A 144 -7.76 -6.49 -3.91
C GLN A 144 -8.77 -5.43 -4.37
N GLN A 145 -9.47 -5.67 -5.49
CA GLN A 145 -10.51 -4.77 -5.99
C GLN A 145 -11.65 -4.61 -4.97
N GLU A 146 -12.02 -5.67 -4.26
CA GLU A 146 -13.04 -5.61 -3.22
C GLU A 146 -12.57 -4.79 -2.02
N ILE A 147 -11.33 -4.94 -1.57
CA ILE A 147 -10.74 -4.11 -0.51
C ILE A 147 -10.74 -2.65 -0.94
N GLU A 148 -10.28 -2.35 -2.16
CA GLU A 148 -10.25 -1.00 -2.72
C GLU A 148 -11.66 -0.40 -2.77
N ARG A 149 -12.67 -1.17 -3.20
CA ARG A 149 -14.06 -0.72 -3.19
C ARG A 149 -14.57 -0.41 -1.78
N HIS A 150 -14.22 -1.23 -0.78
CA HIS A 150 -14.59 -0.97 0.63
C HIS A 150 -13.86 0.24 1.22
N VAL A 151 -12.62 0.49 0.80
CA VAL A 151 -11.86 1.68 1.17
C VAL A 151 -12.50 2.90 0.52
N GLU A 152 -12.72 2.88 -0.80
CA GLU A 152 -13.34 3.97 -1.54
C GLU A 152 -14.75 4.29 -1.04
N ALA A 153 -15.58 3.28 -0.74
CA ALA A 153 -16.91 3.51 -0.15
C ALA A 153 -16.84 4.18 1.24
N ARG A 154 -15.85 3.82 2.07
CA ARG A 154 -15.61 4.48 3.37
C ARG A 154 -15.12 5.91 3.19
N TRP A 155 -14.23 6.16 2.23
CA TRP A 155 -13.76 7.51 1.89
C TRP A 155 -14.85 8.36 1.26
N ALA A 156 -15.67 7.80 0.38
CA ALA A 156 -16.81 8.45 -0.24
C ALA A 156 -17.88 8.77 0.81
N GLY A 157 -18.18 7.88 1.74
CA GLY A 157 -19.06 8.17 2.88
C GLY A 157 -18.50 9.28 3.78
N ALA A 158 -17.18 9.30 4.02
CA ALA A 158 -16.52 10.38 4.75
C ALA A 158 -16.53 11.73 4.00
N ARG A 159 -16.49 11.73 2.66
CA ARG A 159 -16.55 12.93 1.80
C ARG A 159 -17.98 13.42 1.56
N ALA A 160 -18.94 12.51 1.41
CA ALA A 160 -20.35 12.82 1.18
C ALA A 160 -21.04 13.43 2.40
N GLY A 161 -20.45 13.30 3.59
CA GLY A 161 -20.85 14.02 4.80
C GLY A 161 -20.65 15.55 4.74
N GLY A 162 -20.15 16.10 3.63
CA GLY A 162 -19.82 17.52 3.44
C GLY A 162 -20.99 18.52 3.48
N ALA A 163 -22.22 18.09 3.77
CA ALA A 163 -23.37 18.99 3.96
C ALA A 163 -23.96 18.94 5.39
N ASP A 164 -23.90 17.79 6.06
CA ASP A 164 -24.37 17.57 7.45
C ASP A 164 -23.19 17.47 8.44
N ASP A 165 -22.22 18.37 8.25
CA ASP A 165 -20.99 18.55 9.04
C ASP A 165 -21.28 19.19 10.42
N ALA A 166 -22.43 18.84 10.99
CA ALA A 166 -22.97 19.30 12.25
C ALA A 166 -22.38 18.49 13.41
N TRP A 167 -21.05 18.42 13.48
CA TRP A 167 -20.38 17.92 14.68
C TRP A 167 -19.06 18.64 14.92
N ILE A 168 -18.70 18.77 16.19
CA ILE A 168 -17.55 19.58 16.57
C ILE A 168 -16.24 19.02 16.01
N GLY A 169 -16.13 17.70 15.86
CA GLY A 169 -14.92 17.05 15.34
C GLY A 169 -14.54 17.46 13.92
N ALA A 170 -15.50 17.86 13.08
CA ALA A 170 -15.24 18.39 11.74
C ALA A 170 -14.83 19.87 11.75
N ARG A 171 -15.27 20.64 12.75
CA ARG A 171 -14.98 22.07 12.87
C ARG A 171 -13.65 22.36 13.56
N VAL A 172 -13.18 21.43 14.38
CA VAL A 172 -11.90 21.53 15.08
C VAL A 172 -10.75 21.32 14.08
N PRO A 173 -9.79 22.25 13.97
CA PRO A 173 -8.66 22.10 13.05
C PRO A 173 -7.89 20.79 13.33
N ALA A 174 -7.64 20.01 12.28
CA ALA A 174 -6.95 18.72 12.40
C ALA A 174 -5.53 18.89 12.97
N VAL A 175 -4.86 20.02 12.71
CA VAL A 175 -3.50 20.27 13.17
C VAL A 175 -3.38 21.72 13.65
N ALA A 176 -2.99 21.90 14.92
CA ALA A 176 -2.57 23.18 15.46
C ALA A 176 -1.23 22.98 16.19
N LEU A 177 -0.16 23.35 15.48
CA LEU A 177 1.22 23.27 15.95
C LEU A 177 1.84 24.66 15.89
N ASP A 178 2.73 24.97 16.82
CA ASP A 178 3.61 26.13 16.71
C ASP A 178 4.51 26.04 15.47
N ASP A 179 4.75 27.18 14.82
CA ASP A 179 5.38 27.23 13.50
C ASP A 179 6.88 26.90 13.50
N LYS A 180 7.56 27.03 14.65
CA LYS A 180 9.02 26.85 14.75
C LYS A 180 9.47 26.34 16.12
N GLY A 181 10.49 25.48 16.09
CA GLY A 181 11.24 25.08 17.28
C GLY A 181 10.75 23.79 17.93
N ALA A 182 11.29 23.50 19.11
CA ALA A 182 10.95 22.31 19.88
C ALA A 182 9.69 22.54 20.74
N PHE A 183 8.77 21.59 20.71
CA PHE A 183 7.53 21.62 21.50
C PHE A 183 7.09 20.22 21.92
N SER A 184 6.23 20.16 22.93
CA SER A 184 5.47 18.96 23.25
C SER A 184 4.21 18.90 22.40
N PHE A 185 3.80 17.69 22.02
CA PHE A 185 2.58 17.47 21.23
C PHE A 185 1.73 16.33 21.80
N VAL A 186 0.44 16.37 21.45
CA VAL A 186 -0.59 15.38 21.74
C VAL A 186 -1.29 15.02 20.45
N LEU A 187 -1.38 13.72 20.17
CA LEU A 187 -2.25 13.16 19.15
C LEU A 187 -3.50 12.58 19.83
N ALA A 188 -4.68 13.06 19.47
CA ALA A 188 -5.94 12.59 20.02
C ALA A 188 -6.93 12.25 18.92
N ARG A 189 -7.84 11.33 19.23
CA ARG A 189 -9.01 11.00 18.43
C ARG A 189 -10.24 11.58 19.10
N LEU A 190 -10.96 12.41 18.37
CA LEU A 190 -12.30 12.85 18.73
C LEU A 190 -13.31 11.84 18.21
N SER A 191 -14.26 11.45 19.05
CA SER A 191 -15.36 10.57 18.67
C SER A 191 -16.68 11.01 19.28
N ASP A 192 -17.75 10.94 18.52
CA ASP A 192 -19.10 11.20 19.02
C ASP A 192 -19.91 9.90 19.21
N ASP A 193 -21.14 10.06 19.68
CA ASP A 193 -22.06 8.94 19.93
C ASP A 193 -22.60 8.31 18.63
N GLN A 194 -22.47 8.99 17.49
CA GLN A 194 -22.80 8.46 16.16
C GLN A 194 -21.65 7.69 15.52
N GLY A 195 -20.52 7.53 16.23
CA GLY A 195 -19.34 6.80 15.76
C GLY A 195 -18.49 7.57 14.75
N ARG A 196 -18.78 8.85 14.50
CA ARG A 196 -17.93 9.75 13.70
C ARG A 196 -16.63 9.99 14.44
N ARG A 197 -15.52 10.09 13.69
CA ARG A 197 -14.17 10.16 14.25
C ARG A 197 -13.34 11.20 13.51
N ALA A 198 -12.57 11.98 14.26
CA ALA A 198 -11.60 12.92 13.73
C ALA A 198 -10.27 12.76 14.48
N LEU A 199 -9.15 12.88 13.76
CA LEU A 199 -7.82 12.89 14.36
C LEU A 199 -7.34 14.33 14.47
N VAL A 200 -6.88 14.69 15.66
CA VAL A 200 -6.39 16.03 15.96
C VAL A 200 -5.00 15.96 16.57
N LEU A 201 -4.13 16.83 16.08
CA LEU A 201 -2.77 17.03 16.56
C LEU A 201 -2.66 18.42 17.16
N ARG A 202 -2.20 18.49 18.42
CA ARG A 202 -1.98 19.73 19.16
C ARG A 202 -0.54 19.78 19.64
N GLY A 203 0.14 20.91 19.48
CA GLY A 203 1.51 21.06 19.96
C GLY A 203 1.89 22.51 20.15
N ARG A 204 2.48 22.84 21.30
CA ARG A 204 2.82 24.21 21.66
C ARG A 204 4.10 24.27 22.49
N ARG A 205 4.94 25.25 22.22
CA ARG A 205 6.23 25.46 22.89
C ARG A 205 6.00 25.87 24.34
N GLY A 206 6.71 25.22 25.25
CA GLY A 206 6.65 25.50 26.69
C GLY A 206 5.37 25.00 27.38
N VAL A 207 4.45 24.33 26.66
CA VAL A 207 3.24 23.77 27.26
C VAL A 207 3.42 22.26 27.42
N PRO A 208 3.29 21.72 28.65
CA PRO A 208 3.41 20.28 28.86
C PRO A 208 2.23 19.52 28.24
N GLU A 209 2.45 18.24 27.91
CA GLU A 209 1.44 17.37 27.30
C GLU A 209 0.13 17.34 28.07
N ALA A 210 0.18 17.24 29.40
CA ALA A 210 -1.00 17.22 30.25
C ALA A 210 -1.87 18.48 30.08
N ALA A 211 -1.24 19.66 29.95
CA ALA A 211 -1.95 20.91 29.70
C ALA A 211 -2.53 20.97 28.29
N LEU A 212 -1.84 20.43 27.28
CA LEU A 212 -2.38 20.33 25.91
C LEU A 212 -3.63 19.46 25.86
N ARG A 213 -3.68 18.37 26.64
CA ARG A 213 -4.86 17.49 26.74
C ARG A 213 -6.07 18.23 27.31
N VAL A 214 -5.88 18.96 28.41
CA VAL A 214 -6.94 19.77 29.03
C VAL A 214 -7.41 20.87 28.08
N GLN A 215 -6.47 21.59 27.45
CA GLN A 215 -6.79 22.63 26.47
C GLN A 215 -7.61 22.09 25.28
N LEU A 216 -7.28 20.90 24.78
CA LEU A 216 -8.04 20.27 23.70
C LEU A 216 -9.47 19.93 24.15
N ALA A 217 -9.63 19.36 25.35
CA ALA A 217 -10.96 19.07 25.89
C ALA A 217 -11.79 20.35 26.05
N ASP A 218 -11.20 21.43 26.55
CA ASP A 218 -11.85 22.74 26.70
C ASP A 218 -12.15 23.42 25.35
N GLU A 219 -11.27 23.27 24.35
CA GLU A 219 -11.48 23.76 22.98
C GLU A 219 -12.70 23.07 22.36
N VAL A 220 -12.77 21.75 22.46
CA VAL A 220 -13.88 20.93 21.96
C VAL A 220 -15.17 21.27 22.69
N ALA A 221 -15.17 21.31 24.03
CA ALA A 221 -16.37 21.60 24.82
C ALA A 221 -16.92 23.00 24.52
N ARG A 222 -16.06 24.03 24.51
CA ARG A 222 -16.46 25.40 24.19
C ARG A 222 -16.93 25.54 22.75
N GLY A 223 -16.27 24.88 21.81
CA GLY A 223 -16.66 24.88 20.40
C GLY A 223 -18.02 24.22 20.18
N ALA A 224 -18.27 23.08 20.83
CA ALA A 224 -19.55 22.38 20.78
C ALA A 224 -20.67 23.25 21.36
N GLN A 225 -20.45 23.87 22.53
CA GLN A 225 -21.41 24.77 23.16
C GLN A 225 -21.70 26.00 22.30
N LYS A 226 -20.67 26.65 21.76
CA LYS A 226 -20.81 27.87 20.93
C LYS A 226 -21.61 27.62 19.65
N LEU A 227 -21.46 26.44 19.05
CA LEU A 227 -22.09 26.08 17.78
C LEU A 227 -23.38 25.27 17.95
N GLY A 228 -23.76 24.93 19.19
CA GLY A 228 -24.91 24.05 19.46
C GLY A 228 -24.74 22.64 18.88
N LEU A 229 -23.50 22.16 18.76
CA LEU A 229 -23.18 20.86 18.18
C LEU A 229 -23.05 19.78 19.26
N PRO A 230 -23.27 18.50 18.92
CA PRO A 230 -23.04 17.39 19.85
C PRO A 230 -21.61 17.41 20.41
N CYS A 231 -21.49 17.27 21.73
CA CYS A 231 -20.19 17.10 22.38
C CYS A 231 -19.53 15.81 21.89
N CYS A 232 -18.19 15.80 21.82
CA CYS A 232 -17.43 14.61 21.49
C CYS A 232 -16.45 14.26 22.62
N ARG A 233 -16.10 12.98 22.69
CA ARG A 233 -15.10 12.47 23.62
C ARG A 233 -13.72 12.54 22.96
N SER A 234 -12.75 13.10 23.68
CA SER A 234 -11.35 13.11 23.25
C SER A 234 -10.61 11.92 23.85
N HIS A 235 -10.07 11.04 23.01
CA HIS A 235 -9.23 9.92 23.42
C HIS A 235 -7.79 10.19 23.00
N VAL A 236 -6.87 10.27 23.95
CA VAL A 236 -5.46 10.49 23.63
C VAL A 236 -4.84 9.20 23.12
N LEU A 237 -4.26 9.27 21.92
CA LEU A 237 -3.63 8.13 21.26
C LEU A 237 -2.13 8.06 21.56
N GLY A 238 -1.52 9.22 21.79
CA GLY A 238 -0.11 9.32 22.13
C GLY A 238 0.34 10.76 22.25
N GLY A 239 1.59 10.93 22.61
CA GLY A 239 2.21 12.24 22.74
C GLY A 239 3.72 12.13 22.60
N GLY A 240 4.39 13.27 22.74
CA GLY A 240 5.83 13.31 22.62
C GLY A 240 6.41 14.71 22.54
N SER A 241 7.70 14.76 22.21
CA SER A 241 8.41 15.99 21.86
C SER A 241 8.75 15.95 20.38
N ALA A 242 8.52 17.06 19.69
CA ALA A 242 8.89 17.23 18.29
C ALA A 242 9.58 18.57 18.07
N VAL A 243 10.32 18.67 16.99
CA VAL A 243 10.91 19.91 16.48
C VAL A 243 10.31 20.16 15.12
N VAL A 244 9.73 21.36 14.95
CA VAL A 244 9.40 21.87 13.62
C VAL A 244 10.56 22.72 13.14
N SER A 245 11.13 22.31 12.01
CA SER A 245 12.03 23.12 11.21
C SER A 245 11.37 23.46 9.88
N VAL A 246 11.68 24.65 9.35
CA VAL A 246 11.33 25.01 7.98
C VAL A 246 12.60 24.82 7.17
N ALA A 247 12.59 23.86 6.25
CA ALA A 247 13.70 23.58 5.33
C ALA A 247 13.13 23.38 3.93
N ASP A 248 13.86 23.80 2.90
CA ASP A 248 13.50 23.60 1.49
C ASP A 248 12.07 24.07 1.11
N GLY A 249 11.58 25.12 1.77
CA GLY A 249 10.22 25.66 1.56
C GLY A 249 9.10 24.79 2.16
N GLY A 250 9.45 23.70 2.85
CA GLY A 250 8.56 22.79 3.54
C GLY A 250 8.68 22.85 5.07
N LEU A 251 7.64 22.37 5.75
CA LEU A 251 7.59 22.28 7.20
C LEU A 251 7.93 20.83 7.58
N HIS A 252 9.10 20.64 8.18
CA HIS A 252 9.63 19.35 8.60
C HIS A 252 9.37 19.13 10.08
N LEU A 253 8.73 18.01 10.40
CA LEU A 253 8.47 17.59 11.78
C LEU A 253 9.44 16.45 12.13
N THR A 254 10.41 16.73 12.99
CA THR A 254 11.31 15.72 13.57
C THR A 254 10.81 15.33 14.96
N VAL A 255 10.39 14.08 15.12
CA VAL A 255 9.94 13.57 16.42
C VAL A 255 11.16 13.15 17.23
N ARG A 256 11.32 13.72 18.43
CA ARG A 256 12.43 13.39 19.34
C ARG A 256 12.07 12.29 20.34
N THR A 257 10.89 12.39 20.92
CA THR A 257 10.41 11.42 21.90
C THR A 257 8.96 11.12 21.61
N MET A 258 8.56 9.88 21.87
CA MET A 258 7.20 9.43 21.60
C MET A 258 6.78 8.30 22.52
N HIS A 259 5.54 8.38 22.95
CA HIS A 259 4.84 7.33 23.68
C HIS A 259 3.44 7.14 23.09
N ALA A 260 3.06 5.88 22.96
CA ALA A 260 1.68 5.49 22.70
C ALA A 260 0.94 5.48 24.04
N ALA A 261 -0.31 5.94 24.04
CA ALA A 261 -1.17 5.73 25.19
C ALA A 261 -1.58 4.25 25.26
N SER A 262 -1.61 3.68 26.47
CA SER A 262 -1.90 2.26 26.70
C SER A 262 -3.26 1.81 26.15
N ASP A 263 -4.21 2.73 26.05
CA ASP A 263 -5.59 2.51 25.57
C ASP A 263 -5.77 2.73 24.05
N ALA A 264 -4.69 3.01 23.31
CA ALA A 264 -4.81 3.44 21.93
C ALA A 264 -4.93 2.27 20.96
N LEU A 265 -5.78 2.46 19.93
CA LEU A 265 -5.83 1.65 18.71
C LEU A 265 -4.46 1.58 17.98
N ILE A 266 -3.56 2.49 18.35
CA ILE A 266 -2.23 2.63 17.80
C ILE A 266 -1.29 1.67 18.53
N ARG A 267 -0.85 0.62 17.82
CA ARG A 267 -0.08 -0.49 18.39
C ARG A 267 1.41 -0.17 18.59
N SER A 268 1.91 0.91 17.99
CA SER A 268 3.33 1.23 18.01
C SER A 268 3.61 2.73 18.03
N LYS A 269 4.78 3.11 18.54
CA LYS A 269 5.30 4.49 18.42
C LYS A 269 5.37 4.89 16.94
N THR A 270 5.84 3.99 16.08
CA THR A 270 5.94 4.23 14.62
C THR A 270 4.63 4.66 13.99
N ASP A 271 3.50 4.10 14.44
CA ASP A 271 2.19 4.47 13.92
C ASP A 271 1.76 5.88 14.38
N VAL A 272 2.04 6.27 15.63
CA VAL A 272 1.82 7.66 16.09
C VAL A 272 2.63 8.63 15.23
N ALA A 273 3.88 8.30 14.92
CA ALA A 273 4.75 9.11 14.05
C ALA A 273 4.18 9.26 12.65
N ARG A 274 3.75 8.15 12.03
CA ARG A 274 3.15 8.13 10.69
C ARG A 274 1.87 8.95 10.63
N VAL A 275 0.99 8.81 11.62
CA VAL A 275 -0.26 9.58 11.69
C VAL A 275 0.02 11.07 11.88
N ALA A 276 0.93 11.43 12.79
CA ALA A 276 1.29 12.82 13.01
C ALA A 276 1.89 13.46 11.73
N ALA A 277 2.77 12.73 11.04
CA ALA A 277 3.35 13.19 9.78
C ALA A 277 2.31 13.36 8.68
N ALA A 278 1.40 12.38 8.51
CA ALA A 278 0.33 12.45 7.52
C ALA A 278 -0.61 13.64 7.79
N LEU A 279 -0.94 13.93 9.06
CA LEU A 279 -1.75 15.09 9.42
C LEU A 279 -1.04 16.41 9.11
N VAL A 280 0.25 16.52 9.39
CA VAL A 280 1.04 17.73 9.04
C VAL A 280 1.15 17.89 7.52
N GLN A 281 1.37 16.81 6.77
CA GLN A 281 1.35 16.83 5.31
C GLN A 281 -0.01 17.32 4.78
N ALA A 282 -1.11 16.81 5.32
CA ALA A 282 -2.45 17.20 4.92
C ALA A 282 -2.73 18.69 5.20
N ARG A 283 -2.27 19.23 6.34
CA ARG A 283 -2.38 20.67 6.66
C ARG A 283 -1.65 21.54 5.63
N ASN A 284 -0.47 21.12 5.18
CA ASN A 284 0.38 21.89 4.27
C ASN A 284 -0.09 21.86 2.82
N GLY A 285 -1.10 21.02 2.50
CA GLY A 285 -1.85 21.04 1.24
C GLY A 285 -1.00 20.96 -0.01
N THR A 286 -0.72 19.74 -0.51
CA THR A 286 -0.31 19.38 -1.89
C THR A 286 0.79 20.19 -2.60
N ARG A 287 1.42 21.19 -1.96
CA ARG A 287 2.62 21.87 -2.44
C ARG A 287 3.86 21.05 -2.08
N GLY A 288 3.90 19.85 -2.65
CA GLY A 288 5.08 19.17 -3.22
C GLY A 288 6.32 18.83 -2.38
N GLY A 289 6.40 19.19 -1.10
CA GLY A 289 7.56 18.84 -0.27
C GLY A 289 7.40 17.48 0.43
N PRO A 290 8.33 16.52 0.30
CA PRO A 290 8.30 15.30 1.10
C PRO A 290 8.51 15.66 2.59
N VAL A 291 7.51 15.38 3.43
CA VAL A 291 7.71 15.48 4.89
C VAL A 291 8.41 14.21 5.35
N THR A 292 9.73 14.31 5.48
CA THR A 292 10.56 13.26 6.05
C THR A 292 10.30 13.18 7.54
N THR A 293 9.73 12.06 8.00
CA THR A 293 9.57 11.79 9.44
C THR A 293 10.77 10.99 9.89
N SER A 294 11.75 11.66 10.50
CA SER A 294 12.84 10.99 11.17
C SER A 294 12.42 10.71 12.61
N VAL A 295 12.35 9.44 12.97
CA VAL A 295 12.25 9.01 14.37
C VAL A 295 13.68 8.77 14.83
N LEU A 296 14.15 9.63 15.75
CA LEU A 296 15.43 9.45 16.43
C LEU A 296 15.30 8.48 17.61
#